data_AF-X1AFE0-F1
#
_entry.id   AF-X1AFE0-F1
#
_cell.length_a   1.000
_cell.length_b   1.000
_cell.length_c   1.000
_cell.angle_alpha   90.00
_cell.angle_beta   90.00
_cell.angle_gamma   90.00
#
_symmetry.space_group_name_H-M   'P 1'
#
loop_
_entity.id
_entity.type
_entity.pdbx_description
1 polymer ?
#
loop_
_entity_poly.entity_id
_entity_poly.type
_entity_poly.pdbx_seq_one_letter_code
_entity_poly.pdbx_strand_id
1 'polypeptide(L)'
;MVKMKTVSLFAKWDPKEEFKLGSKDIDGKLTYLGSQVWRNPEVKVVEKEKPKIKPNEVLIKVKRCGICGSDVHMAQTDENGYIYYPGLTAFPCTLGHEFSGEIVEIGEHAISK
;
A
#
# COMPACT_ATOMS: atom_id res chain seq x y z
N MET A 1 -3.91 -19.85 -13.98
CA MET A 1 -4.55 -18.69 -13.32
C MET A 1 -3.95 -17.43 -13.93
N VAL A 2 -4.74 -16.38 -14.16
CA VAL A 2 -4.22 -15.14 -14.79
C VAL A 2 -3.48 -14.34 -13.73
N LYS A 3 -2.15 -14.24 -13.89
CA LYS A 3 -1.30 -13.39 -13.05
C LYS A 3 -1.25 -11.97 -13.60
N MET A 4 -1.29 -11.00 -12.70
CA MET A 4 -1.14 -9.58 -13.01
C MET A 4 0.10 -9.01 -12.31
N LYS A 5 0.66 -7.93 -12.84
CA LYS A 5 1.79 -7.23 -12.23
C LYS A 5 1.29 -6.04 -11.40
N THR A 6 1.87 -5.84 -10.22
CA THR A 6 1.60 -4.68 -9.36
C THR A 6 2.89 -4.04 -8.88
N VAL A 7 2.90 -2.73 -8.67
CA VAL A 7 3.99 -2.02 -7.99
C VAL A 7 3.73 -2.12 -6.48
N SER A 8 4.58 -2.86 -5.76
CA SER A 8 4.45 -3.05 -4.31
C SER A 8 5.69 -2.55 -3.57
N LEU A 9 5.46 -1.89 -2.43
CA LEU A 9 6.49 -1.45 -1.52
C LEU A 9 6.63 -2.46 -0.39
N PHE A 10 7.87 -2.84 -0.11
CA PHE A 10 8.30 -3.67 1.01
C PHE A 10 9.18 -2.81 1.92
N ALA A 11 9.12 -3.00 3.23
CA ALA A 11 10.05 -2.36 4.16
C ALA A 11 10.24 -3.26 5.38
N LYS A 12 11.34 -3.09 6.09
CA LYS A 12 11.63 -3.78 7.34
C LYS A 12 10.86 -3.09 8.48
N TRP A 13 10.17 -3.86 9.31
CA TRP A 13 9.70 -3.40 10.61
C TRP A 13 10.91 -3.30 11.55
N ASP A 14 11.37 -2.07 11.82
CA ASP A 14 12.57 -1.79 12.63
C ASP A 14 12.35 -0.53 13.51
N PRO A 15 11.40 -0.55 14.46
CA PRO A 15 11.03 0.63 15.23
C PRO A 15 12.20 1.31 15.92
N LYS A 16 12.17 2.65 15.94
CA LYS A 16 13.10 3.44 16.76
C LYS A 16 12.90 3.13 18.24
N GLU A 17 13.93 3.35 19.05
CA GLU A 17 13.94 2.99 20.48
C GLU A 17 12.79 3.64 21.27
N GLU A 18 12.42 4.87 20.92
CA GLU A 18 11.35 5.63 21.56
C GLU A 18 9.94 5.25 21.09
N PHE A 19 9.82 4.45 20.03
CA PHE A 19 8.53 4.04 19.49
C PHE A 19 7.77 3.15 20.47
N LYS A 20 6.48 3.42 20.63
CA LYS A 20 5.54 2.59 21.39
C LYS A 20 4.36 2.26 20.49
N LEU A 21 3.97 0.99 20.48
CA LEU A 21 2.80 0.53 19.74
C LEU A 21 1.56 1.32 20.16
N GLY A 22 0.94 1.99 19.20
CA GLY A 22 -0.35 2.65 19.39
C GLY A 22 -1.48 1.64 19.53
N SER A 23 -2.63 2.08 20.06
CA SER A 23 -3.80 1.22 20.27
C SER A 23 -4.41 0.65 18.98
N LYS A 24 -4.05 1.22 17.82
CA LYS A 24 -4.49 0.77 16.49
C LYS A 24 -3.35 0.19 15.65
N ASP A 25 -2.14 0.17 16.19
CA ASP A 25 -1.00 -0.44 15.51
C ASP A 25 -1.10 -1.97 15.62
N ILE A 26 -0.55 -2.66 14.63
CA ILE A 26 -0.43 -4.11 14.62
C ILE A 26 1.05 -4.43 14.48
N ASP A 27 1.63 -4.99 15.54
CA ASP A 27 3.05 -5.29 15.59
C ASP A 27 3.51 -6.11 14.38
N GLY A 28 4.59 -5.67 13.74
CA GLY A 28 5.15 -6.26 12.52
C GLY A 28 4.33 -6.03 11.24
N LYS A 29 3.21 -5.32 11.27
CA LYS A 29 2.26 -5.27 10.13
C LYS A 29 1.75 -3.88 9.78
N LEU A 30 1.39 -3.06 10.75
CA LEU A 30 0.72 -1.78 10.53
C LEU A 30 1.08 -0.80 11.64
N THR A 31 1.37 0.45 11.27
CA THR A 31 1.49 1.54 12.24
C THR A 31 0.89 2.83 11.70
N TYR A 32 0.42 3.68 12.62
CA TYR A 32 0.05 5.07 12.33
C TYR A 32 1.24 6.04 12.29
N LEU A 33 2.45 5.57 12.61
CA LEU A 33 3.68 6.36 12.70
C LEU A 33 4.77 5.81 11.77
N GLY A 34 4.51 5.81 10.45
CA GLY A 34 5.35 5.11 9.47
C GLY A 34 6.85 5.43 9.54
N SER A 35 7.22 6.70 9.66
CA SER A 35 8.62 7.17 9.75
C SER A 35 9.35 6.80 11.05
N GLN A 36 8.61 6.30 12.05
CA GLN A 36 9.17 5.82 13.32
C GLN A 36 9.43 4.31 13.30
N VAL A 37 8.98 3.59 12.26
CA VAL A 37 8.93 2.13 12.24
C VAL A 37 9.57 1.52 11.01
N TRP A 38 9.19 1.96 9.81
CA TRP A 38 9.57 1.29 8.58
C TRP A 38 10.93 1.75 8.10
N ARG A 39 11.80 0.78 7.80
CA ARG A 39 13.19 1.01 7.40
C ARG A 39 13.53 0.27 6.11
N ASN A 40 14.41 0.86 5.30
CA ASN A 40 14.92 0.31 4.04
C ASN A 40 13.78 -0.10 3.08
N PRO A 41 12.95 0.85 2.62
CA PRO A 41 11.87 0.56 1.69
C PRO A 41 12.43 0.12 0.33
N GLU A 42 11.73 -0.80 -0.31
CA GLU A 42 12.06 -1.31 -1.64
C GLU A 42 10.78 -1.43 -2.46
N VAL A 43 10.75 -0.75 -3.61
CA VAL A 43 9.62 -0.81 -4.55
C VAL A 43 9.91 -1.82 -5.64
N LYS A 44 9.04 -2.82 -5.79
CA LYS A 44 9.17 -3.90 -6.79
C LYS A 44 7.92 -4.03 -7.65
N VAL A 45 8.12 -4.42 -8.90
CA VAL A 45 7.05 -5.00 -9.70
C VAL A 45 6.95 -6.48 -9.34
N VAL A 46 5.81 -6.90 -8.79
CA VAL A 46 5.55 -8.28 -8.37
C VAL A 46 4.34 -8.86 -9.07
N GLU A 47 4.33 -10.18 -9.27
CA GLU A 47 3.15 -10.90 -9.75
C GLU A 47 2.16 -11.13 -8.61
N LYS A 48 0.88 -10.93 -8.88
CA LYS A 48 -0.25 -11.25 -7.99
C LYS A 48 -1.36 -11.95 -8.77
N GLU A 49 -2.16 -12.74 -8.08
CA GLU A 49 -3.37 -13.33 -8.65
C GLU A 49 -4.40 -12.24 -8.95
N LYS A 50 -5.19 -12.42 -10.01
CA LYS A 50 -6.35 -11.55 -10.28
C LYS A 50 -7.26 -11.53 -9.04
N PRO A 51 -7.69 -10.35 -8.52
CA PRO A 51 -8.57 -10.27 -7.38
C PRO A 51 -9.92 -10.93 -7.68
N LYS A 52 -10.53 -11.52 -6.64
CA LYS A 52 -11.93 -11.98 -6.66
C LYS A 52 -12.77 -10.96 -5.91
N ILE A 53 -13.84 -10.47 -6.54
CA ILE A 53 -14.72 -9.47 -5.92
C ILE A 53 -15.72 -10.11 -4.97
N LYS A 54 -16.14 -9.35 -3.96
CA LYS A 54 -17.32 -9.64 -3.13
C LYS A 54 -18.59 -9.05 -3.77
N PRO A 55 -19.80 -9.42 -3.28
CA PRO A 55 -21.05 -8.93 -3.86
C PRO A 55 -21.21 -7.41 -3.91
N ASN A 56 -20.56 -6.66 -3.00
CA ASN A 56 -20.63 -5.20 -2.92
C ASN A 56 -19.41 -4.46 -3.52
N GLU A 57 -18.56 -5.16 -4.27
CA GLU A 57 -17.33 -4.63 -4.84
C GLU A 57 -17.40 -4.58 -6.37
N VAL A 58 -16.50 -3.80 -6.98
CA VAL A 58 -16.25 -3.80 -8.43
C VAL A 58 -14.78 -4.11 -8.68
N LEU A 59 -14.48 -4.77 -9.80
CA LEU A 59 -13.11 -4.91 -10.28
C LEU A 59 -12.82 -3.85 -11.34
N ILE A 60 -11.78 -3.07 -11.12
CA ILE A 60 -11.36 -2.02 -12.04
C ILE A 60 -10.08 -2.45 -12.75
N LYS A 61 -10.09 -2.40 -14.08
CA LYS A 61 -8.89 -2.44 -14.91
C LYS A 61 -8.29 -1.04 -14.96
N VAL A 62 -7.31 -0.80 -14.09
CA VAL A 62 -6.59 0.48 -14.00
C VAL A 62 -5.94 0.81 -15.35
N LYS A 63 -6.18 2.04 -15.85
CA LYS A 63 -5.61 2.56 -17.11
C LYS A 63 -4.51 3.57 -16.85
N ARG A 64 -4.67 4.40 -15.82
CA ARG A 64 -3.70 5.43 -15.40
C ARG A 64 -3.72 5.52 -13.87
N CYS A 65 -2.55 5.81 -13.28
CA CYS A 65 -2.39 6.10 -11.86
C CYS A 65 -1.32 7.18 -11.71
N GLY A 66 -1.64 8.26 -11.01
CA GLY A 66 -0.69 9.30 -10.63
C GLY A 66 0.28 8.82 -9.55
N ILE A 67 1.44 9.46 -9.48
CA ILE A 67 2.39 9.27 -8.38
C ILE A 67 2.23 10.46 -7.45
N CYS A 68 1.75 10.19 -6.23
CA CYS A 68 1.58 11.22 -5.21
C CYS A 68 2.91 11.51 -4.50
N GLY A 69 3.06 12.69 -3.90
CA GLY A 69 4.20 12.99 -3.03
C GLY A 69 4.33 12.01 -1.85
N SER A 70 3.21 11.45 -1.37
CA SER A 70 3.21 10.43 -0.32
C SER A 70 3.81 9.10 -0.80
N ASP A 71 3.59 8.70 -2.06
CA ASP A 71 4.22 7.51 -2.64
C ASP A 71 5.75 7.69 -2.67
N VAL A 72 6.22 8.89 -3.05
CA VAL A 72 7.64 9.25 -3.03
C VAL A 72 8.20 9.19 -1.61
N HIS A 73 7.52 9.81 -0.62
CA HIS A 73 7.99 9.82 0.77
C HIS A 73 7.95 8.45 1.45
N MET A 74 7.08 7.52 1.02
CA MET A 74 7.11 6.14 1.50
C MET A 74 8.33 5.37 0.96
N ALA A 75 8.82 5.71 -0.24
CA ALA A 75 9.98 5.08 -0.86
C ALA A 75 11.32 5.79 -0.55
N GLN A 76 11.28 7.03 -0.10
CA GLN A 76 12.46 7.83 0.27
C GLN A 76 12.83 7.63 1.74
N THR A 77 14.13 7.70 2.05
CA THR A 77 14.63 7.51 3.42
C THR A 77 15.46 8.67 3.95
N ASP A 78 15.54 8.76 5.28
CA ASP A 78 16.62 9.48 5.97
C ASP A 78 17.96 8.73 5.84
N GLU A 79 19.01 9.33 6.41
CA GLU A 79 20.37 8.75 6.44
C GLU A 79 20.44 7.41 7.17
N ASN A 80 19.49 7.14 8.07
CA ASN A 80 19.40 5.90 8.83
C ASN A 80 18.52 4.86 8.13
N GLY A 81 17.92 5.18 6.98
CA GLY A 81 17.07 4.28 6.21
C GLY A 81 15.59 4.30 6.60
N TYR A 82 15.14 5.17 7.52
CA TYR A 82 13.72 5.28 7.87
C TYR A 82 12.95 6.05 6.80
N ILE A 83 11.73 5.60 6.48
CA ILE A 83 10.91 6.28 5.48
C ILE A 83 10.55 7.72 5.90
N TYR A 84 10.37 8.62 4.94
CA TYR A 84 9.93 10.00 5.23
C TYR A 84 8.44 10.11 5.55
N TYR A 85 7.61 9.22 5.02
CA TYR A 85 6.17 9.32 5.21
C TYR A 85 5.77 9.02 6.68
N PRO A 86 5.17 9.98 7.41
CA PRO A 86 4.97 9.84 8.85
C PRO A 86 3.68 9.12 9.23
N GLY A 87 2.78 8.90 8.27
CA GLY A 87 1.40 8.49 8.53
C GLY A 87 1.17 6.98 8.58
N LEU A 88 -0.11 6.62 8.44
CA LEU A 88 -0.59 5.24 8.39
C LEU A 88 0.05 4.45 7.25
N THR A 89 0.71 3.36 7.61
CA THR A 89 1.41 2.47 6.67
C THR A 89 1.33 1.03 7.12
N ALA A 90 1.21 0.12 6.17
CA ALA A 90 1.23 -1.33 6.39
C ALA A 90 1.95 -1.99 5.22
N PHE A 91 3.13 -2.56 5.45
CA PHE A 91 3.95 -3.16 4.39
C PHE A 91 4.06 -4.68 4.54
N PRO A 92 4.05 -5.43 3.42
CA PRO A 92 4.05 -4.95 2.04
C PRO A 92 2.68 -4.45 1.51
N CYS A 93 2.70 -3.42 0.65
CA CYS A 93 1.48 -2.82 0.07
C CYS A 93 1.62 -2.55 -1.43
N THR A 94 0.55 -2.73 -2.22
CA THR A 94 0.47 -2.21 -3.59
C THR A 94 0.23 -0.70 -3.52
N LEU A 95 1.13 0.09 -4.12
CA LEU A 95 1.04 1.56 -4.11
C LEU A 95 0.09 2.09 -5.20
N GLY A 96 -0.20 3.40 -5.11
CA GLY A 96 -1.02 4.13 -6.08
C GLY A 96 -2.48 4.26 -5.64
N HIS A 97 -2.90 5.50 -5.40
CA HIS A 97 -4.27 5.84 -4.96
C HIS A 97 -4.92 6.95 -5.81
N GLU A 98 -4.22 7.46 -6.83
CA GLU A 98 -4.69 8.49 -7.75
C GLU A 98 -4.98 7.89 -9.13
N PHE A 99 -5.94 6.97 -9.22
CA PHE A 99 -6.13 6.16 -10.43
C PHE A 99 -7.47 6.39 -11.14
N SER A 100 -7.47 6.05 -12.43
CA SER A 100 -8.69 5.91 -13.25
C SER A 100 -8.61 4.65 -14.11
N GLY A 101 -9.78 4.10 -14.48
CA GLY A 101 -9.86 2.85 -15.23
C GLY A 101 -11.29 2.48 -15.63
N GLU A 102 -11.41 1.26 -16.14
CA GLU A 102 -12.69 0.69 -16.59
C GLU A 102 -13.16 -0.38 -15.60
N ILE A 103 -14.45 -0.40 -15.28
CA ILE A 103 -15.06 -1.50 -14.53
C ILE A 103 -15.13 -2.72 -15.45
N VAL A 104 -14.57 -3.85 -15.00
CA VAL A 104 -14.52 -5.12 -15.76
C VAL A 104 -15.27 -6.27 -15.08
N GLU A 105 -15.69 -6.09 -13.82
CA GLU A 105 -16.51 -7.04 -13.06
C GLU A 105 -17.32 -6.26 -12.02
N ILE A 106 -18.58 -6.64 -11.80
CA ILE A 106 -19.50 -5.96 -10.89
C ILE A 106 -20.15 -7.03 -10.00
N GLY A 107 -20.11 -6.82 -8.69
CA GLY A 107 -20.79 -7.69 -7.73
C GLY A 107 -22.31 -7.47 -7.73
N GLU A 108 -23.08 -8.50 -7.39
CA GLU A 108 -24.55 -8.51 -7.45
C GLU A 108 -25.24 -7.39 -6.66
N HIS A 109 -24.58 -6.86 -5.62
CA HIS A 109 -25.09 -5.81 -4.75
C HIS A 109 -24.29 -4.50 -4.88
N ALA A 110 -23.42 -4.39 -5.88
CA ALA A 110 -22.67 -3.17 -6.15
C ALA A 110 -23.62 -2.13 -6.77
N ILE A 111 -23.76 -0.99 -6.09
CA ILE A 111 -24.63 0.11 -6.51
C ILE A 111 -23.81 1.38 -6.76
N SER A 112 -24.20 2.16 -7.77
CA SER A 112 -23.79 3.56 -7.86
C SER A 112 -24.63 4.35 -6.87
N LYS A 113 -23.99 4.96 -5.88
CA LYS A 113 -24.66 5.87 -4.93
C LYS A 113 -24.62 7.30 -5.43
#